data_AF-A0A2K1WZ72-F1
#
_entry.id   AF-A0A2K1WZ72-F1
#
_cell.length_a   1.000
_cell.length_b   1.000
_cell.length_c   1.000
_cell.angle_alpha   90.00
_cell.angle_beta   90.00
_cell.angle_gamma   90.00
#
_symmetry.space_group_name_H-M   'P 1'
#
loop_
_entity.id
_entity.type
_entity.pdbx_description
1 polymer ?
#
loop_
_entity_poly.entity_id
_entity_poly.type
_entity_poly.pdbx_seq_one_letter_code
_entity_poly.pdbx_strand_id
1 'polypeptide(L)' 'MYLGATCSTELDPSVTHVVSKDSGTEKSHWALKHNKFLVQPGWIEAANYFWQRQPEENFSFNQIKN' A
#
# COMPACT_ATOMS: atom_id res chain seq x y z
N MET A 1 7.57 -15.87 -4.66
CA MET A 1 7.60 -14.53 -4.03
C MET A 1 8.51 -13.66 -4.89
N TYR A 2 7.96 -12.82 -5.77
CA TYR A 2 8.77 -12.19 -6.83
C TYR A 2 9.54 -10.93 -6.38
N LEU A 3 9.16 -10.28 -5.29
CA LEU A 3 9.79 -9.02 -4.81
C LEU A 3 10.34 -9.10 -3.37
N GLY A 4 10.51 -10.31 -2.83
CA GLY A 4 10.99 -10.49 -1.45
C GLY A 4 10.00 -10.06 -0.35
N ALA A 5 8.76 -9.73 -0.71
CA ALA A 5 7.70 -9.38 0.24
C ALA A 5 6.81 -10.58 0.59
N THR A 6 6.23 -10.54 1.79
CA THR A 6 5.19 -11.46 2.26
C THR A 6 3.82 -10.82 2.13
N CYS A 7 2.86 -11.53 1.54
CA CYS A 7 1.49 -11.07 1.41
C CYS A 7 0.59 -11.81 2.40
N SER A 8 -0.35 -11.09 3.02
CA SER A 8 -1.37 -11.65 3.90
C SER A 8 -2.73 -11.02 3.59
N THR A 9 -3.80 -11.77 3.81
CA THR A 9 -5.17 -11.24 3.78
C THR A 9 -5.63 -10.70 5.13
N GLU A 10 -4.89 -11.02 6.20
CA GLU A 10 -5.19 -10.61 7.57
C GLU A 10 -4.47 -9.30 7.92
N LEU A 11 -5.02 -8.58 8.89
CA LEU A 11 -4.42 -7.37 9.44
C LEU A 11 -3.86 -7.69 10.82
N ASP A 12 -2.56 -7.49 10.97
CA ASP A 12 -1.86 -7.64 12.23
C ASP A 12 -0.73 -6.59 12.34
N PRO A 13 -0.12 -6.40 13.52
CA PRO A 13 0.90 -5.36 13.72
C PRO A 13 2.13 -5.45 12.80
N SER A 14 2.45 -6.62 12.26
CA SER A 14 3.57 -6.84 11.32
C SER A 14 3.32 -6.28 9.93
N VAL A 15 2.06 -6.00 9.57
CA VAL A 15 1.70 -5.39 8.30
C VAL A 15 2.40 -4.03 8.15
N THR A 16 3.05 -3.83 7.01
CA THR A 16 3.72 -2.57 6.66
C THR A 16 2.93 -1.75 5.64
N HIS A 17 2.26 -2.43 4.69
CA HIS A 17 1.52 -1.81 3.61
C HIS A 17 0.14 -2.46 3.47
N VAL A 18 -0.88 -1.65 3.27
CA VAL A 18 -2.21 -2.05 2.83
C VAL A 18 -2.40 -1.55 1.41
N VAL A 19 -2.68 -2.48 0.51
CA VAL A 19 -2.93 -2.17 -0.91
C VAL A 19 -4.43 -2.18 -1.14
N SER A 20 -4.98 -1.06 -1.60
CA SER A 20 -6.42 -0.91 -1.83
C SER A 20 -6.70 -0.10 -3.09
N LYS A 21 -7.86 -0.33 -3.71
CA LYS A 21 -8.39 0.51 -4.80
C LYS A 21 -9.26 1.68 -4.28
N ASP A 22 -9.65 1.63 -3.01
CA ASP A 22 -10.54 2.60 -2.37
C ASP A 22 -10.04 2.91 -0.94
N SER A 23 -10.01 4.19 -0.56
CA SER A 23 -9.64 4.63 0.79
C SER A 23 -10.75 4.44 1.83
N GLY A 24 -11.99 4.17 1.44
CA GLY A 24 -13.15 4.03 2.32
C GLY A 24 -13.35 2.63 2.94
N THR A 25 -12.51 1.64 2.59
CA THR A 25 -12.66 0.29 3.15
C THR A 25 -12.22 0.23 4.61
N GLU A 26 -12.73 -0.74 5.37
CA GLU A 26 -12.30 -0.97 6.75
C GLU A 26 -10.77 -1.16 6.87
N LYS A 27 -10.16 -1.90 5.93
CA LYS A 27 -8.71 -2.13 5.92
C LYS A 27 -7.92 -0.86 5.61
N SER A 28 -8.47 0.00 4.74
CA SER A 28 -7.90 1.31 4.44
C SER A 28 -7.91 2.21 5.67
N HIS A 29 -9.04 2.30 6.37
CA HIS A 29 -9.14 3.05 7.62
C HIS A 29 -8.23 2.49 8.71
N TRP A 30 -8.11 1.16 8.82
CA TRP A 30 -7.19 0.52 9.76
C TRP A 30 -5.74 0.92 9.49
N ALA A 31 -5.31 0.94 8.22
CA ALA A 31 -3.95 1.34 7.84
C ALA A 31 -3.64 2.76 8.31
N LEU A 32 -4.54 3.70 8.03
CA LEU A 32 -4.40 5.10 8.45
C LEU A 32 -4.36 5.24 9.97
N LYS A 33 -5.25 4.53 10.68
CA LYS A 33 -5.30 4.54 12.15
C LYS A 33 -4.02 4.01 12.80
N HIS A 34 -3.34 3.05 12.16
CA HIS A 34 -2.14 2.40 12.68
C HIS A 34 -0.84 2.92 12.05
N ASN A 35 -0.88 4.07 11.36
CA ASN A 35 0.26 4.67 10.68
C ASN A 35 0.98 3.69 9.73
N LYS A 36 0.21 2.87 9.00
CA LYS A 36 0.70 1.99 7.94
C LYS A 36 0.55 2.68 6.58
N PHE A 37 1.32 2.25 5.60
CA PHE A 37 1.20 2.78 4.24
C PHE A 37 -0.09 2.27 3.59
N LEU A 38 -0.94 3.18 3.13
CA LEU A 38 -2.10 2.89 2.30
C LEU A 38 -1.79 3.28 0.86
N VAL A 39 -1.56 2.28 0.00
CA VAL A 39 -1.13 2.49 -1.39
C VAL A 39 -2.10 1.87 -2.39
N GLN A 40 -2.10 2.40 -3.61
CA GLN A 40 -2.83 1.85 -4.75
C GLN A 40 -2.10 0.64 -5.35
N PRO A 41 -2.79 -0.28 -6.06
CA PRO A 41 -2.17 -1.45 -6.68
C PRO A 41 -1.00 -1.12 -7.63
N GLY A 42 -1.04 0.06 -8.25
CA GLY A 42 0.03 0.56 -9.11
C GLY A 42 1.41 0.63 -8.44
N TRP A 43 1.47 0.70 -7.11
CA TRP A 43 2.75 0.66 -6.38
C TRP A 43 3.46 -0.70 -6.55
N ILE A 44 2.71 -1.81 -6.48
CA ILE A 44 3.25 -3.16 -6.71
C ILE A 44 3.65 -3.32 -8.19
N GLU A 45 2.81 -2.83 -9.10
CA GLU A 45 3.08 -2.91 -10.54
C GLU A 45 4.36 -2.17 -10.92
N ALA A 46 4.52 -0.93 -10.43
CA ALA A 46 5.72 -0.14 -10.65
C ALA A 46 6.95 -0.75 -9.95
N ALA A 47 6.80 -1.28 -8.73
CA ALA A 47 7.90 -1.96 -8.04
C ALA A 47 8.36 -3.21 -8.81
N ASN A 48 7.42 -3.96 -9.40
CA ASN A 48 7.71 -5.09 -10.26
C ASN A 48 8.40 -4.67 -11.57
N TYR A 49 7.95 -3.57 -12.18
CA TYR A 49 8.52 -3.07 -13.44
C TYR A 49 9.95 -2.55 -13.28
N PHE A 50 10.20 -1.72 -12.26
CA PHE A 50 11.51 -1.11 -12.02
C PHE A 50 12.44 -1.97 -11.18
N TRP A 51 11.95 -3.10 -10.67
CA TRP A 51 12.69 -4.01 -9.79
C TRP A 51 13.27 -3.32 -8.54
N GLN A 52 12.53 -2.35 -8.00
CA GLN A 52 12.90 -1.60 -6.80
C GLN A 52 11.66 -1.09 -6.08
N ARG A 53 11.77 -0.86 -4.76
CA ARG A 53 10.69 -0.24 -3.99
C ARG A 53 10.41 1.16 -4.52
N GLN A 54 9.15 1.45 -4.81
CA GLN A 54 8.72 2.78 -5.26
C GLN A 54 8.36 3.67 -4.06
N PRO A 55 8.47 5.00 -4.19
CA PRO A 55 7.97 5.93 -3.17
C PRO A 55 6.46 5.73 -2.96
N GLU A 56 6.05 5.44 -1.73
CA GLU A 56 4.67 5.15 -1.37
C GLU A 56 3.75 6.36 -1.60
N GLU A 57 4.27 7.59 -1.45
CA GLU A 57 3.54 8.85 -1.60
C GLU A 57 2.96 9.03 -3.01
N ASN A 58 3.68 8.55 -4.03
CA ASN A 58 3.28 8.61 -5.44
C ASN A 58 2.02 7.77 -5.73
N PHE A 59 1.67 6.85 -4.84
CA PHE A 59 0.55 5.92 -4.99
C PHE A 59 -0.43 6.01 -3.82
N SER A 60 -0.33 7.06 -3.01
CA SER A 60 -1.23 7.30 -1.88
C SER A 60 -2.56 7.89 -2.33
N PHE A 61 -3.63 7.65 -1.56
CA PHE A 61 -4.95 8.26 -1.81
C PHE A 61 -5.00 9.77 -1.49
N ASN A 62 -3.93 10.34 -0.92
CA ASN A 62 -3.87 11.73 -0.46
C ASN A 62 -3.33 12.71 -1.50
N GLN A 63 -3.33 12.36 -2.80
CA GLN A 63 -3.10 13.37 -3.83
C GLN A 63 -4.30 14.32 -3.91
N ILE A 64 -4.27 15.36 -3.07
CA ILE A 64 -4.98 16.61 -3.36
C ILE A 64 -4.38 17.11 -4.67
N LYS A 65 -5.08 16.89 -5.78
CA LYS A 65 -4.83 17.59 -7.03
C LYS A 65 -5.22 19.05 -6.77
N ASN A 66 -4.24 19.89 -6.46
CA ASN A 66 -4.40 21.34 -6.55
C ASN A 66 -4.72 21.75 -7.98
#